data_AF-A0AA36HXW8-F1
#
_entry.id   AF-A0AA36HXW8-F1
#
_cell.length_a   1.000
_cell.length_b   1.000
_cell.length_c   1.000
_cell.angle_alpha   90.00
_cell.angle_beta   90.00
_cell.angle_gamma   90.00
#
_symmetry.space_group_name_H-M   'P 1'
#
loop_
_entity.id
_entity.type
_entity.pdbx_description
1 polymer ?
#
loop_
_entity_poly.entity_id
_entity_poly.type
_entity_poly.pdbx_seq_one_letter_code
_entity_poly.pdbx_strand_id
1 'polypeptide(L)'
;MAEKKIKNLRKKLGQIEQLEKDEREGKKLNDEQKEKLLGRQKLEEEIKALEAGEVSIEPAPAATQSPADECGQEDVGAKAAEAEAPPAPGDPKPAEAAGMRKAQSSKGKGLEKKLREIAQLEDKRSKGEQMDKKQIEKIDKKRELEEQLLAALAEEAEEEADGGGGSGDLISATHMEDGIRGTKDSSIQRRRAKYFGTDAFKEWRQDFVGTFLVQPPEDLAQAAERRKFEIIQPFEYFMWTSMPSTFEYLKQKVADATGVKTGDFHFESMKGQKLPHDGNCIEWYQKLCAEPVKCDKFREKKVIPIKVVASTR
;
A
#
# COMPACT_ATOMS: atom_id res chain seq x y z
N MET A 1 -2.63 -26.12 -27.58
CA MET A 1 -1.91 -26.11 -26.28
C MET A 1 -0.53 -25.46 -26.39
N ALA A 2 0.28 -25.82 -27.41
CA ALA A 2 1.62 -25.26 -27.63
C ALA A 2 1.65 -23.73 -27.78
N GLU A 3 0.73 -23.14 -28.55
CA GLU A 3 0.67 -21.67 -28.75
C GLU A 3 0.52 -20.86 -27.44
N LYS A 4 -0.29 -21.36 -26.50
CA LYS A 4 -0.47 -20.73 -25.18
C LYS A 4 0.82 -20.82 -24.36
N LYS A 5 1.55 -21.94 -24.47
CA LYS A 5 2.84 -22.13 -23.81
C LYS A 5 3.90 -21.18 -24.39
N ILE A 6 3.99 -21.07 -25.72
CA ILE A 6 4.88 -20.12 -26.42
C ILE A 6 4.58 -18.68 -26.00
N LYS A 7 3.30 -18.27 -25.96
CA LYS A 7 2.92 -16.90 -25.54
C LYS A 7 3.36 -16.60 -24.10
N ASN A 8 3.25 -17.57 -23.20
CA ASN A 8 3.70 -17.41 -21.81
C ASN A 8 5.23 -17.33 -21.71
N LEU A 9 5.96 -18.15 -22.46
CA LEU A 9 7.42 -18.12 -22.49
C LEU A 9 7.94 -16.79 -23.06
N ARG A 10 7.36 -16.29 -24.15
CA ARG A 10 7.68 -14.96 -24.70
C ARG A 10 7.44 -13.82 -23.69
N LYS A 11 6.38 -13.92 -22.89
CA LYS A 11 6.12 -12.94 -21.82
C LYS A 11 7.20 -12.98 -20.73
N LYS A 12 7.68 -14.17 -20.36
CA LYS A 12 8.81 -14.32 -19.43
C LYS A 12 10.10 -13.75 -20.02
N LEU A 13 10.33 -13.95 -21.32
CA LEU A 13 11.48 -13.39 -22.01
C LEU A 13 11.49 -11.86 -21.95
N GLY A 14 10.35 -11.21 -22.22
CA GLY A 14 10.25 -9.76 -22.11
C GLY A 14 10.47 -9.21 -20.70
N GLN A 15 10.14 -9.98 -19.65
CA GLN A 15 10.49 -9.62 -18.27
C GLN A 15 12.01 -9.68 -18.03
N ILE A 16 12.68 -10.69 -18.59
CA ILE A 16 14.14 -10.84 -18.52
C ILE A 16 14.84 -9.70 -19.27
N GLU A 17 14.38 -9.33 -20.47
CA GLU A 17 14.94 -8.21 -21.23
C GLU A 17 14.85 -6.88 -20.47
N GLN A 18 13.76 -6.65 -19.72
CA GLN A 18 13.65 -5.48 -18.87
C GLN A 18 14.64 -5.52 -17.69
N LEU A 19 14.90 -6.69 -17.11
CA LEU A 19 15.92 -6.86 -16.06
C LEU A 19 17.34 -6.61 -16.59
N GLU A 20 17.66 -7.07 -17.81
CA GLU A 20 18.96 -6.76 -18.44
C GLU A 20 19.14 -5.28 -18.72
N LYS A 21 18.06 -4.60 -19.13
CA LYS A 21 18.08 -3.15 -19.30
C LYS A 21 18.33 -2.43 -17.97
N ASP A 22 17.65 -2.86 -16.90
CA ASP A 22 17.85 -2.33 -15.55
C ASP A 22 19.28 -2.57 -15.04
N GLU A 23 19.88 -3.73 -15.30
CA GLU A 23 21.28 -4.03 -14.98
C GLU A 23 22.24 -3.13 -15.76
N ARG A 24 21.99 -2.92 -17.06
CA ARG A 24 22.79 -2.03 -17.91
C ARG A 24 22.68 -0.56 -17.49
N GLU A 25 21.54 -0.15 -16.94
CA GLU A 25 21.31 1.16 -16.33
C GLU A 25 21.96 1.28 -14.92
N GLY A 26 22.61 0.22 -14.43
CA GLY A 26 23.31 0.21 -13.15
C GLY A 26 22.41 -0.02 -11.93
N LYS A 27 21.16 -0.47 -12.11
CA LYS A 27 20.30 -0.84 -10.98
C LYS A 27 20.80 -2.16 -10.37
N LYS A 28 20.87 -2.19 -9.03
CA LYS A 28 21.23 -3.42 -8.30
C LYS A 28 20.06 -4.43 -8.36
N LEU A 29 20.28 -5.52 -9.10
CA LEU A 29 19.37 -6.68 -9.12
C LEU A 29 19.62 -7.60 -7.91
N ASN A 30 18.55 -8.19 -7.38
CA ASN A 30 18.64 -9.20 -6.33
C ASN A 30 19.07 -10.57 -6.91
N ASP A 31 19.43 -11.52 -6.04
CA ASP A 31 19.96 -12.82 -6.47
C ASP A 31 18.94 -13.65 -7.27
N GLU A 32 17.65 -13.55 -6.94
CA GLU A 32 16.57 -14.23 -7.67
C GLU A 32 16.40 -13.66 -9.09
N GLN A 33 16.59 -12.35 -9.27
CA GLN A 33 16.54 -11.69 -10.58
C GLN A 33 17.75 -12.07 -11.43
N LYS A 34 18.94 -12.17 -10.82
CA LYS A 34 20.15 -12.66 -11.51
C LYS A 34 20.00 -14.12 -11.95
N GLU A 35 19.37 -14.95 -11.14
CA GLU A 35 19.06 -16.34 -11.53
C GLU A 35 18.09 -16.40 -12.72
N LYS A 36 17.11 -15.49 -12.78
CA LYS A 36 16.22 -15.35 -13.95
C LYS A 36 16.97 -14.93 -15.22
N LEU A 37 17.99 -14.07 -15.11
CA LEU A 37 18.85 -13.72 -16.25
C LEU A 37 19.63 -14.94 -16.77
N LEU A 38 20.18 -15.77 -15.86
CA LEU A 38 20.87 -17.01 -16.25
C LEU A 38 19.93 -18.02 -16.93
N GLY A 39 18.64 -17.99 -16.60
CA GLY A 39 17.60 -18.82 -17.22
C GLY A 39 17.18 -18.41 -18.64
N ARG A 40 17.71 -17.31 -19.19
CA ARG A 40 17.30 -16.77 -20.50
C ARG A 40 17.49 -17.76 -21.63
N GLN A 41 18.69 -18.32 -21.77
CA GLN A 41 19.03 -19.22 -22.89
C GLN A 41 18.12 -20.46 -22.93
N LYS A 42 17.81 -21.03 -21.76
CA LYS A 42 16.90 -22.18 -21.66
C LYS A 42 15.48 -21.85 -22.15
N LEU A 43 14.98 -20.63 -21.89
CA LEU A 43 13.67 -20.21 -22.37
C LEU A 43 13.66 -19.96 -23.89
N GLU A 44 14.74 -19.40 -24.45
CA GLU A 44 14.89 -19.21 -25.90
C GLU A 44 14.93 -20.57 -26.63
N GLU A 45 15.68 -21.54 -26.09
CA GLU A 45 15.73 -22.90 -26.61
C GLU A 45 14.38 -23.60 -26.52
N GLU A 46 13.65 -23.45 -25.40
CA GLU A 46 12.33 -24.05 -25.24
C GLU A 46 11.29 -23.45 -26.21
N ILE A 47 11.34 -22.13 -26.45
CA ILE A 47 10.48 -21.49 -27.47
C ILE A 47 10.83 -22.04 -28.86
N LYS A 48 12.11 -22.11 -29.19
CA LYS A 48 12.58 -22.59 -30.50
C LYS A 48 12.19 -24.05 -30.75
N ALA A 49 12.32 -24.92 -29.75
CA ALA A 49 11.89 -26.32 -29.84
C ALA A 49 10.37 -26.45 -30.04
N LEU A 50 9.58 -25.66 -29.31
CA LEU A 50 8.12 -25.65 -29.44
C LEU A 50 7.66 -25.09 -30.80
N GLU A 51 8.37 -24.12 -31.36
CA GLU A 51 8.09 -23.55 -32.70
C GLU A 51 8.50 -24.48 -33.83
N ALA A 52 9.57 -25.26 -33.67
CA ALA A 52 9.99 -26.29 -34.61
C ALA A 52 9.04 -27.50 -34.65
N GLY A 53 8.03 -27.55 -33.76
CA GLY A 53 7.12 -28.69 -33.65
C GLY A 53 7.79 -29.95 -33.08
N GLU A 54 9.00 -29.83 -32.55
CA GLU A 54 9.76 -30.91 -31.93
C GLU A 54 9.24 -31.09 -30.50
N VAL A 55 8.11 -31.78 -30.39
CA VAL A 55 7.52 -32.17 -29.10
C VAL A 55 8.42 -33.26 -28.52
N SER A 56 9.50 -32.85 -27.85
CA SER A 56 10.27 -33.74 -27.00
C SER A 56 9.39 -34.13 -25.81
N ILE A 57 8.79 -35.32 -25.89
CA ILE A 57 8.15 -35.99 -24.77
C ILE A 57 9.28 -36.51 -23.86
N GLU A 58 9.82 -35.62 -23.04
CA GLU A 58 10.73 -36.02 -21.96
C GLU A 58 9.88 -36.60 -20.81
N PRO A 59 10.17 -37.82 -20.32
CA PRO A 59 9.35 -38.50 -19.33
C PRO A 59 9.37 -37.77 -17.98
N ALA A 60 8.17 -37.54 -17.43
CA ALA A 60 7.95 -36.87 -16.15
C ALA A 60 8.74 -37.53 -15.00
N PRO A 61 9.52 -36.79 -14.19
CA PRO A 61 10.05 -37.32 -12.95
C PRO A 61 8.90 -37.54 -11.97
N ALA A 62 8.85 -38.76 -11.42
CA ALA A 62 7.84 -39.26 -10.50
C ALA A 62 7.66 -38.36 -9.28
N ALA A 63 6.40 -38.13 -8.93
CA ALA A 63 5.98 -37.44 -7.72
C ALA A 63 6.41 -38.22 -6.47
N THR A 64 7.24 -37.60 -5.62
CA THR A 64 7.52 -38.09 -4.28
C THR A 64 6.33 -37.77 -3.38
N GLN A 65 5.62 -38.83 -2.98
CA GLN A 65 4.50 -38.82 -2.05
C GLN A 65 4.96 -38.40 -0.64
N SER A 66 4.12 -37.61 0.04
CA SER A 66 4.14 -37.47 1.50
C SER A 66 3.47 -38.69 2.12
N PRO A 67 3.99 -39.30 3.21
CA PRO A 67 3.27 -40.31 3.96
C PRO A 67 2.43 -39.67 5.07
N ALA A 68 1.17 -40.12 5.14
CA ALA A 68 0.27 -39.99 6.26
C ALA A 68 0.23 -41.31 7.05
N ASP A 69 -0.01 -41.20 8.35
CA ASP A 69 -0.61 -42.16 9.27
C ASP A 69 -0.23 -43.64 9.17
N GLU A 70 0.51 -44.12 10.17
CA GLU A 70 0.46 -45.52 10.58
C GLU A 70 0.02 -45.63 12.05
N CYS A 71 -1.18 -46.19 12.18
CA CYS A 71 -1.81 -46.63 13.40
C CYS A 71 -1.18 -47.96 13.84
N GLY A 72 -0.69 -48.04 15.08
CA GLY A 72 -0.17 -49.26 15.67
C GLY A 72 -0.45 -49.30 17.16
N GLN A 73 -1.47 -50.06 17.55
CA GLN A 73 -1.62 -50.58 18.91
C GLN A 73 -0.50 -51.59 19.19
N GLU A 74 0.06 -51.58 20.39
CA GLU A 74 0.27 -52.82 21.13
C GLU A 74 0.31 -52.57 22.64
N ASP A 75 -0.43 -53.45 23.32
CA ASP A 75 -0.73 -53.59 24.73
C ASP A 75 0.40 -54.36 25.42
N VAL A 76 0.94 -53.85 26.54
CA VAL A 76 1.34 -54.70 27.66
C VAL A 76 1.51 -53.89 28.96
N GLY A 77 0.76 -54.28 29.98
CA GLY A 77 1.40 -54.78 31.21
C GLY A 77 1.60 -53.81 32.38
N ALA A 78 0.71 -53.96 33.36
CA ALA A 78 0.70 -53.39 34.71
C ALA A 78 2.01 -53.42 35.52
N LYS A 79 2.23 -52.40 36.37
CA LYS A 79 2.58 -52.59 37.80
C LYS A 79 2.40 -51.32 38.65
N ALA A 80 1.87 -51.52 39.85
CA ALA A 80 1.52 -50.52 40.87
C ALA A 80 2.71 -50.01 41.72
N ALA A 81 2.58 -48.78 42.23
CA ALA A 81 3.02 -48.23 43.54
C ALA A 81 2.99 -46.69 43.41
N GLU A 82 2.05 -45.96 44.02
CA GLU A 82 2.06 -45.49 45.41
C GLU A 82 3.31 -44.68 45.79
N ALA A 83 3.22 -43.34 45.74
CA ALA A 83 3.91 -42.41 46.65
C ALA A 83 3.42 -40.97 46.47
N GLU A 84 3.22 -40.32 47.61
CA GLU A 84 2.81 -38.93 47.88
C GLU A 84 3.68 -37.81 47.27
N ALA A 85 3.10 -36.61 47.31
CA ALA A 85 3.50 -35.30 46.79
C ALA A 85 4.86 -34.73 47.30
N PRO A 86 5.39 -33.63 46.69
CA PRO A 86 4.89 -32.27 46.97
C PRO A 86 4.76 -31.35 45.73
N PRO A 87 4.03 -30.22 45.82
CA PRO A 87 3.84 -29.28 44.72
C PRO A 87 4.99 -28.26 44.63
N ALA A 88 5.48 -28.01 43.42
CA ALA A 88 6.45 -26.95 43.11
C ALA A 88 6.23 -26.44 41.67
N PRO A 89 6.74 -25.27 41.30
CA PRO A 89 5.98 -24.03 41.14
C PRO A 89 5.63 -23.76 39.68
N GLY A 90 4.51 -23.05 39.48
CA GLY A 90 3.98 -22.72 38.16
C GLY A 90 4.96 -21.93 37.29
N ASP A 91 5.16 -22.45 36.08
CA ASP A 91 5.70 -21.69 34.95
C ASP A 91 4.76 -20.52 34.61
N PRO A 92 5.26 -19.27 34.58
CA PRO A 92 4.49 -18.14 34.13
C PRO A 92 4.33 -18.22 32.60
N LYS A 93 3.12 -18.58 32.18
CA LYS A 93 2.58 -18.34 30.84
C LYS A 93 2.73 -16.84 30.50
N PRO A 94 3.52 -16.44 29.48
CA PRO A 94 3.51 -15.06 29.02
C PRO A 94 2.22 -14.84 28.24
N ALA A 95 1.23 -14.28 28.94
CA ALA A 95 0.08 -13.64 28.32
C ALA A 95 0.48 -12.22 27.88
N GLU A 96 -0.03 -11.83 26.71
CA GLU A 96 -0.27 -10.43 26.30
C GLU A 96 0.94 -9.55 25.96
N ALA A 97 1.41 -9.70 24.71
CA ALA A 97 1.94 -8.60 23.92
C ALA A 97 1.40 -8.70 22.48
N ALA A 98 0.07 -8.74 22.34
CA ALA A 98 -0.64 -8.78 21.07
C ALA A 98 -1.33 -7.43 20.82
N GLY A 99 -0.54 -6.39 20.53
CA GLY A 99 -1.13 -5.08 20.26
C GLY A 99 -0.09 -4.01 20.00
N MET A 100 0.66 -4.15 18.90
CA MET A 100 1.41 -3.10 18.18
C MET A 100 2.38 -3.76 17.18
N ARG A 101 1.90 -4.62 16.29
CA ARG A 101 2.70 -5.01 15.13
C ARG A 101 2.38 -4.05 13.99
N LYS A 102 3.06 -2.91 13.98
CA LYS A 102 3.20 -2.08 12.77
C LYS A 102 3.60 -3.00 11.62
N ALA A 103 3.12 -2.72 10.41
CA ALA A 103 3.35 -3.55 9.24
C ALA A 103 4.84 -3.53 8.84
N GLN A 104 5.67 -4.31 9.52
CA GLN A 104 7.09 -4.46 9.19
C GLN A 104 7.22 -4.93 7.74
N SER A 105 8.15 -4.31 7.02
CA SER A 105 8.50 -4.70 5.66
C SER A 105 8.78 -6.21 5.58
N SER A 106 8.54 -6.80 4.40
CA SER A 106 8.82 -8.23 4.15
C SER A 106 10.29 -8.58 4.41
N LYS A 107 11.20 -7.59 4.26
CA LYS A 107 12.62 -7.70 4.58
C LYS A 107 12.85 -7.90 6.09
N GLY A 108 12.25 -7.07 6.95
CA GLY A 108 12.38 -7.18 8.42
C GLY A 108 11.93 -8.54 8.96
N LYS A 109 10.80 -9.06 8.46
CA LYS A 109 10.27 -10.39 8.85
C LYS A 109 11.22 -11.55 8.49
N GLY A 110 11.92 -11.43 7.37
CA GLY A 110 12.91 -12.42 6.95
C GLY A 110 14.15 -12.43 7.85
N LEU A 111 14.64 -11.24 8.23
CA LEU A 111 15.79 -11.07 9.13
C LEU A 111 15.47 -11.56 10.55
N GLU A 112 14.29 -11.21 11.09
CA GLU A 112 13.86 -11.67 12.41
C GLU A 112 13.77 -13.20 12.48
N LYS A 113 13.26 -13.85 11.43
CA LYS A 113 13.21 -15.31 11.34
C LYS A 113 14.61 -15.94 11.39
N LYS A 114 15.59 -15.37 10.67
CA LYS A 114 16.98 -15.85 10.67
C LYS A 114 17.65 -15.68 12.05
N LEU A 115 17.42 -14.55 12.71
CA LEU A 115 17.93 -14.31 14.06
C LEU A 115 17.35 -15.29 15.08
N ARG A 116 16.07 -15.66 14.94
CA ARG A 116 15.43 -16.70 15.77
C ARG A 116 16.04 -18.08 15.56
N GLU A 117 16.34 -18.45 14.31
CA GLU A 117 17.03 -19.71 13.99
C GLU A 117 18.44 -19.73 14.62
N ILE A 118 19.18 -18.61 14.54
CA ILE A 118 20.49 -18.48 15.17
C ILE A 118 20.40 -18.61 16.70
N ALA A 119 19.40 -18.00 17.34
CA ALA A 119 19.20 -18.13 18.78
C ALA A 119 18.98 -19.58 19.22
N GLN A 120 18.28 -20.39 18.40
CA GLN A 120 18.14 -21.83 18.65
C GLN A 120 19.46 -22.59 18.49
N LEU A 121 20.31 -22.20 17.54
CA LEU A 121 21.64 -22.80 17.37
C LEU A 121 22.59 -22.42 18.52
N GLU A 122 22.53 -21.20 19.03
CA GLU A 122 23.29 -20.76 20.20
C GLU A 122 22.88 -21.54 21.46
N ASP A 123 21.58 -21.76 21.68
CA ASP A 123 21.07 -22.55 22.79
C ASP A 123 21.60 -24.00 22.74
N LYS A 124 21.52 -24.65 21.58
CA LYS A 124 22.10 -25.98 21.36
C LYS A 124 23.61 -26.03 21.58
N ARG A 125 24.34 -25.01 21.10
CA ARG A 125 25.80 -24.89 21.32
C ARG A 125 26.11 -24.74 22.81
N SER A 126 25.30 -23.99 23.55
CA SER A 126 25.45 -23.81 25.00
C SER A 126 25.19 -25.10 25.79
N LYS A 127 24.34 -25.98 25.27
CA LYS A 127 24.06 -27.32 25.80
C LYS A 127 25.17 -28.35 25.47
N GLY A 128 26.22 -27.94 24.75
CA GLY A 128 27.33 -28.81 24.39
C GLY A 128 27.06 -29.73 23.19
N GLU A 129 26.00 -29.50 22.41
CA GLU A 129 25.74 -30.24 21.17
C GLU A 129 26.84 -29.91 20.14
N GLN A 130 27.41 -30.94 19.49
CA GLN A 130 28.39 -30.73 18.42
C GLN A 130 27.71 -30.06 17.22
N MET A 131 28.28 -28.93 16.80
CA MET A 131 27.79 -28.14 15.66
C MET A 131 28.59 -28.46 14.40
N ASP A 132 27.90 -28.52 13.27
CA ASP A 132 28.55 -28.57 11.97
C ASP A 132 29.17 -27.21 11.60
N LYS A 133 30.10 -27.22 10.62
CA LYS A 133 30.79 -26.01 10.19
C LYS A 133 29.84 -24.92 9.67
N LYS A 134 28.72 -25.32 9.04
CA LYS A 134 27.74 -24.39 8.47
C LYS A 134 26.90 -23.70 9.57
N GLN A 135 26.62 -24.38 10.66
CA GLN A 135 25.92 -23.86 11.83
C GLN A 135 26.79 -22.85 12.57
N ILE A 136 28.09 -23.12 12.69
CA ILE A 136 29.06 -22.16 13.26
C ILE A 136 29.10 -20.89 12.40
N GLU A 137 29.22 -21.03 11.07
CA GLU A 137 29.18 -19.89 10.14
C GLU A 137 27.86 -19.09 10.21
N LYS A 138 26.73 -19.74 10.50
CA LYS A 138 25.44 -19.05 10.73
C LYS A 138 25.45 -18.24 12.03
N ILE A 139 26.02 -18.77 13.10
CA ILE A 139 26.15 -18.06 14.38
C ILE A 139 27.06 -16.85 14.23
N ASP A 140 28.17 -16.98 13.49
CA ASP A 140 29.11 -15.87 13.27
C ASP A 140 28.48 -14.68 12.50
N LYS A 141 27.46 -14.95 11.67
CA LYS A 141 26.69 -13.92 10.95
C LYS A 141 25.64 -13.18 11.79
N LYS A 142 25.46 -13.54 13.07
CA LYS A 142 24.44 -12.94 13.95
C LYS A 142 24.54 -11.42 13.99
N ARG A 143 25.74 -10.91 14.26
CA ARG A 143 25.98 -9.48 14.40
C ARG A 143 25.64 -8.70 13.13
N GLU A 144 26.00 -9.25 11.97
CA GLU A 144 25.69 -8.65 10.67
C GLU A 144 24.17 -8.57 10.44
N LEU A 145 23.42 -9.62 10.80
CA LEU A 145 21.97 -9.66 10.66
C LEU A 145 21.25 -8.72 11.65
N GLU A 146 21.78 -8.54 12.86
CA GLU A 146 21.28 -7.56 13.83
C GLU A 146 21.49 -6.13 13.33
N GLU A 147 22.67 -5.81 12.78
CA GLU A 147 22.96 -4.52 12.17
C GLU A 147 22.04 -4.25 10.95
N GLN A 148 21.79 -5.24 10.10
CA GLN A 148 20.85 -5.12 8.98
C GLN A 148 19.40 -4.90 9.44
N LEU A 149 18.97 -5.56 10.52
CA LEU A 149 17.63 -5.37 11.07
C LEU A 149 17.49 -3.96 11.65
N LEU A 150 18.50 -3.48 12.37
CA LEU A 150 18.52 -2.13 12.93
C LEU A 150 18.51 -1.08 11.82
N ALA A 151 19.31 -1.27 10.76
CA ALA A 151 19.33 -0.38 9.60
C ALA A 151 17.96 -0.36 8.87
N ALA A 152 17.31 -1.51 8.69
CA ALA A 152 15.98 -1.56 8.10
C ALA A 152 14.92 -0.86 8.96
N LEU A 153 15.02 -0.98 10.29
CA LEU A 153 14.13 -0.24 11.21
C LEU A 153 14.42 1.26 11.21
N ALA A 154 15.68 1.66 11.06
CA ALA A 154 16.07 3.06 10.91
C ALA A 154 15.59 3.65 9.59
N GLU A 155 15.70 2.91 8.47
CA GLU A 155 15.15 3.30 7.16
C GLU A 155 13.63 3.45 7.24
N GLU A 156 12.91 2.51 7.89
CA GLU A 156 11.47 2.65 8.13
C GLU A 156 11.13 3.87 9.01
N ALA A 157 11.97 4.19 10.00
CA ALA A 157 11.78 5.36 10.86
C ALA A 157 12.11 6.68 10.14
N GLU A 158 13.11 6.69 9.26
CA GLU A 158 13.46 7.83 8.41
C GLU A 158 12.43 8.04 7.30
N GLU A 159 11.87 6.97 6.72
CA GLU A 159 10.71 7.07 5.83
C GLU A 159 9.47 7.59 6.57
N GLU A 160 9.28 7.28 7.86
CA GLU A 160 8.25 7.93 8.69
C GLU A 160 8.59 9.40 9.02
N ALA A 161 9.87 9.77 9.11
CA ALA A 161 10.32 11.12 9.46
C ALA A 161 10.36 12.09 8.26
N ASP A 162 10.83 11.64 7.09
CA ASP A 162 10.84 12.38 5.82
C ASP A 162 9.51 12.23 5.06
N GLY A 163 8.78 11.13 5.30
CA GLY A 163 7.39 10.93 4.92
C GLY A 163 6.39 11.67 5.80
N GLY A 164 6.68 12.93 6.15
CA GLY A 164 5.68 13.85 6.67
C GLY A 164 5.01 13.40 7.97
N GLY A 165 5.82 13.18 9.02
CA GLY A 165 5.43 13.43 10.40
C GLY A 165 5.11 14.91 10.64
N GLY A 166 4.18 15.45 9.85
CA GLY A 166 3.48 16.66 10.21
C GLY A 166 2.76 16.36 11.51
N SER A 167 3.22 17.00 12.58
CA SER A 167 2.37 17.85 13.42
C SER A 167 0.97 18.00 12.79
N GLY A 168 -0.10 17.87 13.58
CA GLY A 168 -1.49 18.01 13.17
C GLY A 168 -1.88 19.36 12.52
N ASP A 169 -0.95 20.07 11.90
CA ASP A 169 -1.17 21.09 10.90
C ASP A 169 -1.96 20.51 9.74
N LEU A 170 -3.23 20.91 9.74
CA LEU A 170 -4.07 21.22 8.59
C LEU A 170 -3.66 20.47 7.33
N ILE A 171 -4.47 19.48 6.93
CA ILE A 171 -4.61 18.95 5.56
C ILE A 171 -3.74 19.76 4.59
N SER A 172 -2.48 19.34 4.40
CA SER A 172 -1.48 20.22 3.80
C SER A 172 -2.04 20.80 2.51
N ALA A 173 -1.99 22.13 2.37
CA ALA A 173 -2.55 22.86 1.23
C ALA A 173 -2.21 22.19 -0.12
N THR A 174 -1.02 21.58 -0.17
CA THR A 174 -0.49 20.73 -1.22
C THR A 174 -1.46 19.65 -1.73
N HIS A 175 -2.17 18.92 -0.86
CA HIS A 175 -3.07 17.84 -1.31
C HIS A 175 -4.29 18.37 -2.08
N MET A 176 -4.75 19.57 -1.74
CA MET A 176 -5.87 20.19 -2.45
C MET A 176 -5.42 20.67 -3.82
N GLU A 177 -4.25 21.32 -3.90
CA GLU A 177 -3.64 21.78 -5.14
C GLU A 177 -3.34 20.62 -6.09
N ASP A 178 -2.80 19.51 -5.58
CA ASP A 178 -2.59 18.28 -6.34
C ASP A 178 -3.90 17.72 -6.89
N GLY A 179 -4.96 17.73 -6.06
CA GLY A 179 -6.30 17.34 -6.45
C GLY A 179 -6.85 18.20 -7.59
N ILE A 180 -6.65 19.52 -7.52
CA ILE A 180 -7.09 20.48 -8.53
C ILE A 180 -6.34 20.28 -9.85
N ARG A 181 -5.01 20.08 -9.81
CA ARG A 181 -4.17 19.92 -11.01
C ARG A 181 -4.23 18.52 -11.63
N GLY A 182 -4.70 17.51 -10.89
CA GLY A 182 -4.77 16.12 -11.34
C GLY A 182 -3.40 15.46 -11.54
N THR A 183 -2.45 15.68 -10.62
CA THR A 183 -1.17 14.96 -10.64
C THR A 183 -1.37 13.44 -10.56
N LYS A 184 -0.41 12.64 -11.05
CA LYS A 184 -0.54 11.17 -11.14
C LYS A 184 -0.88 10.50 -9.79
N ASP A 185 -0.51 11.15 -8.67
CA ASP A 185 -0.77 10.67 -7.32
C ASP A 185 -2.06 11.20 -6.69
N SER A 186 -2.77 12.13 -7.32
CA SER A 186 -3.92 12.85 -6.75
C SER A 186 -5.30 12.24 -7.02
N SER A 187 -5.33 10.96 -7.43
CA SER A 187 -6.59 10.30 -7.72
C SER A 187 -7.56 10.40 -6.53
N ILE A 188 -8.84 10.63 -6.85
CA ILE A 188 -9.90 10.75 -5.84
C ILE A 188 -9.87 9.54 -4.88
N GLN A 189 -9.61 8.35 -5.41
CA GLN A 189 -9.53 7.11 -4.65
C GLN A 189 -8.35 7.11 -3.67
N ARG A 190 -7.18 7.63 -4.06
CA ARG A 190 -6.02 7.74 -3.16
C ARG A 190 -6.27 8.74 -2.05
N ARG A 191 -6.85 9.91 -2.35
CA ARG A 191 -7.22 10.89 -1.32
C ARG A 191 -8.25 10.30 -0.36
N ARG A 192 -9.26 9.59 -0.87
CA ARG A 192 -10.22 8.87 -0.02
C ARG A 192 -9.52 7.80 0.84
N ALA A 193 -8.61 7.02 0.28
CA ALA A 193 -7.85 6.03 1.06
C ALA A 193 -6.95 6.69 2.12
N LYS A 194 -6.38 7.87 1.84
CA LYS A 194 -5.58 8.63 2.79
C LYS A 194 -6.41 9.12 3.98
N TYR A 195 -7.56 9.75 3.73
CA TYR A 195 -8.40 10.32 4.79
C TYR A 195 -9.33 9.30 5.48
N PHE A 196 -9.68 8.20 4.81
CA PHE A 196 -10.69 7.25 5.29
C PHE A 196 -10.21 5.79 5.32
N GLY A 197 -9.01 5.47 4.83
CA GLY A 197 -8.54 4.09 4.63
C GLY A 197 -7.69 3.51 5.75
N THR A 198 -7.24 4.31 6.72
CA THR A 198 -6.46 3.81 7.87
C THR A 198 -7.24 3.94 9.17
N ASP A 199 -6.94 3.05 10.13
CA ASP A 199 -7.49 3.11 11.49
C ASP A 199 -6.97 4.34 12.26
N ALA A 200 -5.83 4.90 11.83
CA ALA A 200 -5.22 6.09 12.44
C ALA A 200 -6.09 7.35 12.29
N PHE A 201 -6.95 7.44 11.28
CA PHE A 201 -7.82 8.60 11.05
C PHE A 201 -9.26 8.38 11.55
N LYS A 202 -9.47 7.48 12.51
CA LYS A 202 -10.80 7.18 13.04
C LYS A 202 -11.49 8.40 13.66
N GLU A 203 -10.73 9.32 14.25
CA GLU A 203 -11.25 10.57 14.82
C GLU A 203 -11.72 11.56 13.75
N TRP A 204 -10.95 11.72 12.65
CA TRP A 204 -11.31 12.66 11.58
C TRP A 204 -12.66 12.29 10.95
N ARG A 205 -13.00 11.00 10.90
CA ARG A 205 -14.31 10.55 10.41
C ARG A 205 -15.49 11.12 11.19
N GLN A 206 -15.31 11.48 12.46
CA GLN A 206 -16.37 12.06 13.28
C GLN A 206 -16.67 13.51 12.88
N ASP A 207 -15.63 14.26 12.52
CA ASP A 207 -15.74 15.65 12.08
C ASP A 207 -16.11 15.78 10.60
N PHE A 208 -15.95 14.72 9.82
CA PHE A 208 -16.27 14.73 8.39
C PHE A 208 -17.75 15.05 8.17
N VAL A 209 -18.08 16.13 7.46
CA VAL A 209 -19.46 16.56 7.18
C VAL A 209 -19.96 16.01 5.85
N GLY A 210 -19.15 16.07 4.81
CA GLY A 210 -19.57 15.78 3.44
C GLY A 210 -18.55 16.22 2.41
N THR A 211 -18.88 16.05 1.13
CA THR A 211 -17.97 16.35 0.02
C THR A 211 -18.64 17.15 -1.07
N PHE A 212 -17.97 18.19 -1.55
CA PHE A 212 -18.25 18.78 -2.85
C PHE A 212 -17.38 18.11 -3.93
N LEU A 213 -17.98 17.67 -5.03
CA LEU A 213 -17.25 17.27 -6.23
C LEU A 213 -17.20 18.48 -7.16
N VAL A 214 -16.06 19.15 -7.18
CA VAL A 214 -15.83 20.35 -7.99
C VAL A 214 -15.49 19.92 -9.41
N GLN A 215 -16.33 20.32 -10.36
CA GLN A 215 -16.16 20.11 -11.78
C GLN A 215 -15.41 21.30 -12.40
N PRO A 216 -14.56 21.05 -13.42
CA PRO A 216 -13.96 22.12 -14.20
C PRO A 216 -15.03 22.93 -14.95
N PRO A 217 -14.70 24.15 -15.38
CA PRO A 217 -15.60 24.96 -16.18
C PRO A 217 -15.90 24.33 -17.55
N GLU A 218 -17.18 24.24 -17.91
CA GLU A 218 -17.64 23.67 -19.19
C GLU A 218 -17.49 24.67 -20.35
N ASP A 219 -17.84 25.94 -20.12
CA ASP A 219 -17.77 26.99 -21.13
C ASP A 219 -16.54 27.87 -20.92
N LEU A 220 -15.46 27.49 -21.60
CA LEU A 220 -14.21 28.24 -21.63
C LEU A 220 -14.06 29.11 -22.88
N ALA A 221 -15.04 29.13 -23.79
CA ALA A 221 -14.90 29.82 -25.07
C ALA A 221 -14.71 31.33 -24.89
N GLN A 222 -15.30 31.89 -23.83
CA GLN A 222 -15.27 33.32 -23.52
C GLN A 222 -14.30 33.70 -22.39
N ALA A 223 -13.58 32.72 -21.83
CA ALA A 223 -12.67 32.97 -20.72
C ALA A 223 -11.33 33.54 -21.22
N ALA A 224 -10.99 34.76 -20.80
CA ALA A 224 -9.70 35.40 -21.13
C ALA A 224 -8.49 34.54 -20.73
N GLU A 225 -8.62 33.76 -19.65
CA GLU A 225 -7.57 32.89 -19.11
C GLU A 225 -7.86 31.40 -19.32
N ARG A 226 -8.51 31.02 -20.42
CA ARG A 226 -8.91 29.62 -20.73
C ARG A 226 -7.85 28.58 -20.37
N ARG A 227 -6.59 28.77 -20.79
CA ARG A 227 -5.49 27.81 -20.55
C ARG A 227 -5.22 27.54 -19.07
N LYS A 228 -5.48 28.51 -18.18
CA LYS A 228 -5.28 28.35 -16.74
C LYS A 228 -6.39 27.49 -16.13
N PHE A 229 -7.61 27.63 -16.62
CA PHE A 229 -8.74 26.82 -16.19
C PHE A 229 -8.69 25.37 -16.71
N GLU A 230 -8.07 25.11 -17.87
CA GLU A 230 -7.88 23.76 -18.43
C GLU A 230 -7.05 22.83 -17.51
N ILE A 231 -6.28 23.41 -16.58
CA ILE A 231 -5.50 22.65 -15.58
C ILE A 231 -6.42 22.04 -14.52
N ILE A 232 -7.60 22.61 -14.28
CA ILE A 232 -8.54 22.11 -13.29
C ILE A 232 -9.06 20.75 -13.75
N GLN A 233 -8.79 19.72 -12.97
CA GLN A 233 -9.40 18.41 -13.09
C GLN A 233 -10.56 18.28 -12.10
N PRO A 234 -11.53 17.36 -12.32
CA PRO A 234 -12.55 17.09 -11.32
C PRO A 234 -11.93 16.65 -9.99
N PHE A 235 -12.29 17.32 -8.88
CA PHE A 235 -11.70 17.06 -7.58
C PHE A 235 -12.71 17.07 -6.44
N GLU A 236 -12.42 16.32 -5.38
CA GLU A 236 -13.22 16.33 -4.15
C GLU A 236 -12.68 17.33 -3.14
N TYR A 237 -13.58 18.16 -2.61
CA TYR A 237 -13.37 19.02 -1.46
C TYR A 237 -14.10 18.42 -0.25
N PHE A 238 -13.33 17.87 0.69
CA PHE A 238 -13.85 17.28 1.92
C PHE A 238 -14.08 18.37 2.96
N MET A 239 -15.29 18.42 3.52
CA MET A 239 -15.68 19.37 4.56
C MET A 239 -15.61 18.72 5.93
N TRP A 240 -15.10 19.46 6.90
CA TRP A 240 -14.90 18.99 8.28
C TRP A 240 -15.39 20.07 9.24
N THR A 241 -16.04 19.67 10.33
CA THR A 241 -16.55 20.59 11.38
C THR A 241 -15.43 21.35 12.09
N SER A 242 -14.25 20.74 12.20
CA SER A 242 -13.07 21.31 12.86
C SER A 242 -12.28 22.31 12.02
N MET A 243 -12.64 22.53 10.74
CA MET A 243 -11.93 23.46 9.87
C MET A 243 -12.86 24.48 9.21
N PRO A 244 -12.38 25.73 9.02
CA PRO A 244 -13.13 26.73 8.28
C PRO A 244 -13.39 26.23 6.86
N SER A 245 -14.67 26.04 6.55
CA SER A 245 -15.13 25.55 5.26
C SER A 245 -15.95 26.65 4.60
N THR A 246 -15.31 27.68 4.05
CA THR A 246 -15.98 28.75 3.28
C THR A 246 -15.67 28.63 1.80
N PHE A 247 -16.55 29.14 0.94
CA PHE A 247 -16.27 29.16 -0.50
C PHE A 247 -15.09 30.06 -0.86
N GLU A 248 -14.85 31.12 -0.09
CA GLU A 248 -13.65 31.96 -0.21
C GLU A 248 -12.36 31.15 -0.07
N TYR A 249 -12.28 30.29 0.96
CA TYR A 249 -11.12 29.42 1.15
C TYR A 249 -10.92 28.47 -0.04
N LEU A 250 -12.00 27.83 -0.50
CA LEU A 250 -11.95 26.96 -1.67
C LEU A 250 -11.56 27.72 -2.95
N LYS A 251 -12.07 28.95 -3.13
CA LYS A 251 -11.68 29.82 -4.26
C LYS A 251 -10.21 30.18 -4.19
N GLN A 252 -9.69 30.51 -3.00
CA GLN A 252 -8.28 30.81 -2.84
C GLN A 252 -7.41 29.61 -3.25
N LYS A 253 -7.80 28.39 -2.86
CA LYS A 253 -7.07 27.17 -3.26
C LYS A 253 -7.11 26.91 -4.76
N VAL A 254 -8.23 27.16 -5.43
CA VAL A 254 -8.30 27.09 -6.89
C VAL A 254 -7.45 28.18 -7.54
N ALA A 255 -7.45 29.40 -7.00
CA ALA A 255 -6.63 30.51 -7.48
C ALA A 255 -5.13 30.20 -7.35
N ASP A 256 -4.68 29.69 -6.20
CA ASP A 256 -3.30 29.28 -5.94
C ASP A 256 -2.86 28.16 -6.91
N ALA A 257 -3.73 27.17 -7.13
CA ALA A 257 -3.46 26.02 -8.00
C ALA A 257 -3.47 26.36 -9.50
N THR A 258 -4.11 27.44 -9.94
CA THR A 258 -4.26 27.74 -11.37
C THR A 258 -3.60 29.04 -11.80
N GLY A 259 -3.30 29.94 -10.84
CA GLY A 259 -2.84 31.30 -11.10
C GLY A 259 -3.91 32.25 -11.65
N VAL A 260 -5.19 31.87 -11.57
CA VAL A 260 -6.32 32.76 -11.88
C VAL A 260 -6.68 33.62 -10.67
N LYS A 261 -7.24 34.82 -10.86
CA LYS A 261 -7.68 35.64 -9.72
C LYS A 261 -9.03 35.13 -9.21
N THR A 262 -9.27 35.22 -7.90
CA THR A 262 -10.55 34.82 -7.29
C THR A 262 -11.75 35.60 -7.84
N GLY A 263 -11.57 36.81 -8.36
CA GLY A 263 -12.63 37.58 -9.02
C GLY A 263 -13.03 37.07 -10.42
N ASP A 264 -12.19 36.25 -11.06
CA ASP A 264 -12.37 35.80 -12.44
C ASP A 264 -13.18 34.50 -12.55
N PHE A 265 -13.64 33.96 -11.42
CA PHE A 265 -14.55 32.82 -11.40
C PHE A 265 -15.44 32.80 -10.15
N HIS A 266 -16.51 32.02 -10.21
CA HIS A 266 -17.33 31.65 -9.05
C HIS A 266 -17.71 30.17 -9.09
N PHE A 267 -18.32 29.69 -8.01
CA PHE A 267 -18.88 28.34 -7.97
C PHE A 267 -20.39 28.40 -8.19
N GLU A 268 -20.91 27.43 -8.93
CA GLU A 268 -22.35 27.21 -9.09
C GLU A 268 -22.72 25.77 -8.74
N SER A 269 -23.93 25.57 -8.21
CA SER A 269 -24.53 24.25 -8.20
C SER A 269 -24.79 23.76 -9.64
N MET A 270 -25.03 22.45 -9.80
CA MET A 270 -25.43 21.91 -11.11
C MET A 270 -26.74 22.50 -11.67
N LYS A 271 -27.54 23.16 -10.83
CA LYS A 271 -28.77 23.87 -11.24
C LYS A 271 -28.53 25.33 -11.66
N GLY A 272 -27.27 25.78 -11.72
CA GLY A 272 -26.91 27.16 -12.07
C GLY A 272 -27.10 28.16 -10.91
N GLN A 273 -27.41 27.70 -9.70
CA GLN A 273 -27.45 28.59 -8.55
C GLN A 273 -26.02 28.98 -8.14
N LYS A 274 -25.71 30.28 -8.22
CA LYS A 274 -24.44 30.86 -7.76
C LYS A 274 -24.28 30.73 -6.24
N LEU A 275 -23.13 30.20 -5.82
CA LEU A 275 -22.78 30.02 -4.42
C LEU A 275 -22.09 31.29 -3.90
N PRO A 276 -22.49 31.82 -2.73
CA PRO A 276 -21.93 33.05 -2.19
C PRO A 276 -20.48 32.86 -1.77
N HIS A 277 -19.67 33.89 -1.97
CA HIS A 277 -18.23 33.88 -1.72
C HIS A 277 -17.89 33.62 -0.24
N ASP A 278 -18.53 34.37 0.64
CA ASP A 278 -18.43 34.29 2.10
C ASP A 278 -19.32 33.19 2.70
N GLY A 279 -20.01 32.40 1.86
CA GLY A 279 -20.89 31.34 2.30
C GLY A 279 -20.15 30.22 3.00
N ASN A 280 -20.72 29.75 4.11
CA ASN A 280 -20.29 28.53 4.77
C ASN A 280 -20.63 27.29 3.91
N CYS A 281 -19.61 26.55 3.48
CA CYS A 281 -19.73 25.35 2.66
C CYS A 281 -20.59 24.27 3.33
N ILE A 282 -20.52 24.10 4.66
CA ILE A 282 -21.30 23.10 5.40
C ILE A 282 -22.80 23.42 5.33
N GLU A 283 -23.18 24.66 5.58
CA GLU A 283 -24.58 25.10 5.49
C GLU A 283 -25.13 24.95 4.06
N TRP A 284 -24.34 25.36 3.07
CA TRP A 284 -24.70 25.19 1.66
C TRP A 284 -24.76 23.74 1.24
N TYR A 285 -23.85 22.90 1.74
CA TYR A 285 -23.89 21.46 1.50
C TYR A 285 -25.19 20.86 2.06
N GLN A 286 -25.58 21.21 3.29
CA GLN A 286 -26.84 20.76 3.90
C GLN A 286 -28.05 21.24 3.08
N LYS A 287 -28.06 22.51 2.65
CA LYS A 287 -29.13 23.08 1.82
C LYS A 287 -29.25 22.37 0.46
N LEU A 288 -28.13 22.09 -0.20
CA LEU A 288 -28.09 21.38 -1.48
C LEU A 288 -28.40 19.88 -1.32
N CYS A 289 -28.12 19.32 -0.15
CA CYS A 289 -28.47 17.94 0.22
C CYS A 289 -29.96 17.74 0.50
N ALA A 290 -30.78 18.80 0.58
CA ALA A 290 -32.23 18.67 0.78
C ALA A 290 -32.91 17.81 -0.30
N GLU A 291 -32.22 17.56 -1.43
CA GLU A 291 -32.62 16.58 -2.44
C GLU A 291 -31.83 15.25 -2.30
N PRO A 292 -32.51 14.07 -2.31
CA PRO A 292 -31.87 12.77 -2.14
C PRO A 292 -31.12 12.28 -3.39
N VAL A 293 -29.80 12.09 -3.28
CA VAL A 293 -28.95 11.34 -4.23
C VAL A 293 -28.17 10.28 -3.45
N LYS A 294 -28.30 9.00 -3.80
CA LYS A 294 -27.58 7.89 -3.15
C LYS A 294 -26.16 7.75 -3.72
N CYS A 295 -25.16 7.54 -2.86
CA CYS A 295 -23.80 7.16 -3.25
C CYS A 295 -23.40 5.85 -2.55
N ASP A 296 -23.09 4.81 -3.31
CA ASP A 296 -22.87 3.46 -2.76
C ASP A 296 -21.60 3.30 -1.89
N LYS A 297 -20.66 4.25 -1.99
CA LYS A 297 -19.36 4.18 -1.29
C LYS A 297 -19.29 4.95 0.02
N PHE A 298 -20.19 5.90 0.25
CA PHE A 298 -20.31 6.63 1.50
C PHE A 298 -21.70 6.34 2.03
N ARG A 299 -21.83 5.27 2.82
CA ARG A 299 -23.13 4.71 3.23
C ARG A 299 -24.06 5.72 3.93
N GLU A 300 -23.59 6.92 4.30
CA GLU A 300 -24.41 7.97 4.93
C GLU A 300 -24.22 9.40 4.38
N LYS A 301 -23.13 9.72 3.65
CA LYS A 301 -22.79 11.11 3.29
C LYS A 301 -22.78 11.33 1.78
N LYS A 302 -23.53 12.34 1.30
CA LYS A 302 -23.71 12.62 -0.13
C LYS A 302 -22.49 13.32 -0.72
N VAL A 303 -22.23 13.09 -2.01
CA VAL A 303 -21.28 13.91 -2.78
C VAL A 303 -22.09 14.88 -3.61
N ILE A 304 -21.91 16.18 -3.39
CA ILE A 304 -22.67 17.21 -4.09
C ILE A 304 -21.82 17.79 -5.23
N PRO A 305 -22.21 17.62 -6.49
CA PRO A 305 -21.48 18.23 -7.60
C PRO A 305 -21.71 19.75 -7.62
N ILE A 306 -20.61 20.49 -7.78
CA ILE A 306 -20.61 21.92 -8.06
C ILE A 306 -19.63 22.18 -9.20
N LYS A 307 -19.79 23.28 -9.94
CA LYS A 307 -18.93 23.62 -11.07
C LYS A 307 -18.26 24.96 -10.87
N VAL A 308 -17.01 25.05 -11.34
CA VAL A 308 -16.33 26.33 -11.53
C VAL A 308 -16.94 27.01 -12.76
N VAL A 309 -17.27 28.29 -12.67
CA VAL A 309 -17.74 29.10 -13.80
C VAL A 309 -16.82 30.29 -13.94
N ALA A 310 -16.17 30.41 -15.11
CA ALA A 310 -15.33 31.56 -15.42
C ALA A 310 -16.22 32.79 -15.64
N SER A 311 -15.84 33.92 -15.04
CA SER A 311 -16.52 35.20 -15.24
C SER A 311 -16.20 35.73 -16.64
N THR A 312 -17.23 35.99 -17.45
CA THR A 312 -17.09 36.74 -18.69
C THR A 312 -16.93 38.22 -18.33
N ARG A 313 -15.76 38.80 -18.59
CA ARG A 313 -15.55 40.25 -18.50
C ARG A 313 -15.90 40.92 -19.81
#